data_AF-A0A1F2UCU9-F1
#
_entry.id   AF-A0A1F2UCU9-F1
#
_cell.length_a   1.000
_cell.length_b   1.000
_cell.length_c   1.000
_cell.angle_alpha   90.00
_cell.angle_beta   90.00
_cell.angle_gamma   90.00
#
_symmetry.space_group_name_H-M   'P 1'
#
loop_
_entity.id
_entity.type
_entity.pdbx_description
1 polymer ?
#
loop_
_entity_poly.entity_id
_entity_poly.type
_entity_poly.pdbx_seq_one_letter_code
_entity_poly.pdbx_strand_id
1 'polypeptide(L)'
;MFLKPLPRAVTRPLSVLILLVWVAVMAALVNRSYLQASSGNLATDLARYGSAAVWRGVYYRGEKIGFTVSQTVPNDDGFELEEDGRLQMSLLGAISQATLHTTARVDKDFALRSFEFSLDPGTGPVEVSGQVNGLRLTLSVTTTAGTHTEERQLPEPPALSQNLSRRLANGGLVPGAKHHWMVFDPATLRNAPVTVTVGRREIVRSAAAPIPAFRVEMEFSGLRTTSWVTDTGEVIREESPLGLITVREPADRARAMAVSGRVQMDLLDAAAVVPVMTAVKARIDEPRDVRRLRVRLDGPDLASFLASADLDGVGQTVVDGTIDIRDAQALQAGPSDPRASEYLAPEPFIESDAPEIRAEAERAVSGVMGTRERAERLTRHVNALLDKKPTVGLPSAREVLRTQVGDCNEHTALYVAMARSLGIPSRIAVGLVHAHGAFYYHAWPEVYVDEGGGRGLWLPVDPTLNEFPADATHLRLARGGLDKQAAILPLIGRLKMEVLDLELAPNTDQVVVGKTEPRTEFGALAIPMPRRESCCACLSERRPAVRR
;
A
#
# COMPACT_ATOMS: atom_id res chain seq x y z
N MET A 1 -4.55 -7.61 -59.21
CA MET A 1 -3.13 -7.24 -59.42
C MET A 1 -2.29 -8.29 -58.72
N PHE A 2 -1.83 -9.32 -59.45
CA PHE A 2 -1.09 -10.44 -58.90
C PHE A 2 0.37 -10.03 -58.69
N LEU A 3 0.82 -9.93 -57.44
CA LEU A 3 2.24 -9.71 -57.11
C LEU A 3 3.06 -10.87 -57.68
N LYS A 4 4.01 -10.57 -58.57
CA LYS A 4 4.96 -11.57 -59.07
C LYS A 4 5.77 -12.12 -57.89
N PRO A 5 5.95 -13.45 -57.78
CA PRO A 5 6.73 -14.04 -56.69
C PRO A 5 8.18 -13.56 -56.76
N LEU A 6 8.69 -13.06 -55.64
CA LEU A 6 10.07 -12.60 -55.52
C LEU A 6 11.06 -13.75 -55.80
N PRO A 7 12.19 -13.47 -56.47
CA PRO A 7 13.17 -14.50 -56.81
C PRO A 7 13.76 -15.17 -55.56
N ARG A 8 14.06 -16.48 -55.66
CA ARG A 8 14.61 -17.29 -54.56
C ARG A 8 15.93 -16.74 -53.99
N ALA A 9 16.68 -15.97 -54.78
CA ALA A 9 17.90 -15.29 -54.35
C ALA A 9 17.63 -14.17 -53.33
N VAL A 10 16.41 -13.61 -53.31
CA VAL A 10 15.99 -12.55 -52.38
C VAL A 10 15.19 -13.13 -51.22
N THR A 11 14.31 -14.11 -51.47
CA THR A 11 13.44 -14.66 -50.42
C THR A 11 14.19 -15.53 -49.42
N ARG A 12 15.23 -16.26 -49.83
CA ARG A 12 16.05 -17.09 -48.92
C ARG A 12 16.82 -16.27 -47.87
N PRO A 13 17.64 -15.27 -48.24
CA PRO A 13 18.34 -14.47 -47.24
C PRO A 13 17.37 -13.68 -46.35
N LEU A 14 16.26 -13.20 -46.91
CA LEU A 14 15.22 -12.51 -46.14
C LEU A 14 14.54 -13.43 -45.13
N SER A 15 14.25 -14.68 -45.50
CA SER A 15 13.66 -15.67 -44.58
C SER A 15 14.63 -16.04 -43.46
N VAL A 16 15.92 -16.18 -43.77
CA VAL A 16 16.97 -16.42 -42.76
C VAL A 16 17.11 -15.22 -41.82
N LEU A 17 17.09 -13.99 -42.35
CA LEU A 17 17.12 -12.77 -41.55
C LEU A 17 15.91 -12.69 -40.60
N ILE A 18 14.71 -12.95 -41.11
CA ILE A 18 13.48 -12.97 -40.29
C ILE A 18 13.57 -14.04 -39.20
N LEU A 19 14.08 -15.23 -39.52
CA LEU A 19 14.26 -16.30 -38.53
C LEU A 19 15.28 -15.88 -37.45
N LEU A 20 16.40 -15.26 -37.83
CA LEU A 20 17.41 -14.78 -36.90
C LEU A 20 16.87 -13.66 -36.00
N VAL A 21 16.11 -12.72 -36.56
CA VAL A 21 15.43 -11.66 -35.79
C VAL A 21 14.41 -12.27 -34.84
N TRP A 22 13.62 -13.25 -35.29
CA TRP A 22 12.65 -13.94 -34.45
C TRP A 22 13.34 -14.70 -33.30
N VAL A 23 14.43 -15.42 -33.57
CA VAL A 23 15.23 -16.09 -32.53
C VAL A 23 15.83 -15.08 -31.55
N ALA A 24 16.34 -13.94 -32.03
CA ALA A 24 16.86 -12.89 -31.17
C ALA A 24 15.77 -12.25 -30.30
N VAL A 25 14.58 -12.01 -30.86
CA VAL A 25 13.41 -11.51 -30.12
C VAL A 25 12.94 -12.54 -29.10
N MET A 26 12.86 -13.82 -29.45
CA MET A 26 12.49 -14.89 -28.52
C MET A 26 13.54 -15.08 -27.42
N ALA A 27 14.83 -14.98 -27.75
CA ALA A 27 15.90 -15.03 -26.77
C ALA A 27 15.85 -13.82 -25.82
N ALA A 28 15.56 -12.61 -26.34
CA ALA A 28 15.34 -11.43 -25.53
C ALA A 28 14.08 -11.56 -24.66
N LEU A 29 13.00 -12.15 -25.19
CA LEU A 29 11.76 -12.43 -24.46
C LEU A 29 11.98 -13.47 -23.37
N VAL A 30 12.70 -14.57 -23.65
CA VAL A 30 13.06 -15.58 -22.66
C VAL A 30 13.99 -14.99 -21.60
N ASN A 31 14.99 -14.21 -22.00
CA ASN A 31 15.86 -13.53 -21.04
C ASN A 31 15.07 -12.55 -20.15
N ARG A 32 14.13 -11.80 -20.73
CA ARG A 32 13.29 -10.85 -19.98
C ARG A 32 12.23 -11.54 -19.11
N SER A 33 11.66 -12.65 -19.57
CA SER A 33 10.55 -13.35 -18.88
C SER A 33 10.98 -14.47 -17.95
N TYR A 34 12.17 -15.04 -18.10
CA TYR A 34 12.68 -16.14 -17.26
C TYR A 34 13.96 -15.80 -16.51
N LEU A 35 14.84 -14.95 -17.06
CA LEU A 35 16.13 -14.65 -16.41
C LEU A 35 16.11 -13.33 -15.64
N GLN A 36 15.48 -12.28 -16.17
CA GLN A 36 15.27 -11.01 -15.47
C GLN A 36 14.04 -11.00 -14.55
N ALA A 37 13.06 -11.88 -14.80
CA ALA A 37 11.95 -12.14 -13.89
C ALA A 37 12.27 -13.22 -12.84
N SER A 38 13.55 -13.55 -12.67
CA SER A 38 14.02 -14.30 -11.50
C SER A 38 13.94 -13.33 -10.30
N SER A 39 12.78 -13.12 -9.68
CA SER A 39 12.40 -13.95 -8.53
C SER A 39 13.44 -15.04 -8.27
N GLY A 40 14.30 -14.84 -7.26
CA GLY A 40 15.02 -15.96 -6.65
C GLY A 40 14.03 -17.12 -6.54
N ASN A 41 14.39 -18.29 -7.08
CA ASN A 41 13.46 -19.39 -7.30
C ASN A 41 12.74 -19.67 -5.98
N LEU A 42 11.50 -19.18 -5.83
CA LEU A 42 10.70 -19.41 -4.64
C LEU A 42 10.63 -20.91 -4.34
N ALA A 43 10.67 -21.78 -5.36
CA ALA A 43 10.78 -23.22 -5.16
C ALA A 43 12.08 -23.65 -4.43
N THR A 44 13.23 -23.04 -4.75
CA THR A 44 14.51 -23.24 -4.08
C THR A 44 14.49 -22.64 -2.66
N ASP A 45 13.95 -21.43 -2.50
CA ASP A 45 13.86 -20.77 -1.19
C ASP A 45 12.90 -21.53 -0.27
N LEU A 46 11.78 -22.05 -0.80
CA LEU A 46 10.85 -22.89 -0.04
C LEU A 46 11.42 -24.28 0.27
N ALA A 47 12.44 -24.76 -0.46
CA ALA A 47 13.06 -26.06 -0.23
C ALA A 47 13.97 -26.08 1.00
N ARG A 48 14.41 -24.92 1.50
CA ARG A 48 15.22 -24.80 2.74
C ARG A 48 14.42 -25.06 4.01
N TYR A 49 13.09 -25.03 3.91
CA TYR A 49 12.20 -25.22 5.05
C TYR A 49 12.06 -26.69 5.41
N GLY A 50 12.52 -27.03 6.62
CA GLY A 50 12.44 -28.38 7.17
C GLY A 50 11.08 -28.71 7.79
N SER A 51 11.03 -29.81 8.54
CA SER A 51 9.81 -30.24 9.25
C SER A 51 9.35 -29.29 10.35
N ALA A 52 10.22 -28.36 10.79
CA ALA A 52 9.91 -27.33 11.79
C ALA A 52 9.23 -26.08 11.19
N ALA A 53 9.08 -26.03 9.87
CA ALA A 53 8.50 -24.88 9.19
C ALA A 53 7.02 -24.67 9.53
N VAL A 54 6.67 -23.43 9.85
CA VAL A 54 5.29 -23.04 10.15
C VAL A 54 4.70 -22.36 8.93
N TRP A 55 3.75 -23.05 8.29
CA TRP A 55 3.02 -22.55 7.13
C TRP A 55 1.74 -21.84 7.56
N ARG A 56 1.47 -20.68 6.96
CA ARG A 56 0.26 -19.89 7.20
C ARG A 56 -0.39 -19.48 5.89
N GLY A 57 -1.71 -19.66 5.79
CA GLY A 57 -2.49 -19.03 4.74
C GLY A 57 -2.79 -17.58 5.11
N VAL A 58 -2.68 -16.67 4.15
CA VAL A 58 -3.02 -15.24 4.29
C VAL A 58 -4.33 -14.98 3.58
N TYR A 59 -5.27 -14.39 4.31
CA TYR A 59 -6.63 -14.13 3.86
C TYR A 59 -6.97 -12.65 4.01
N TYR A 60 -7.75 -12.12 3.07
CA TYR A 60 -8.33 -10.79 3.14
C TYR A 60 -9.86 -10.92 3.02
N ARG A 61 -10.60 -10.49 4.04
CA ARG A 61 -12.08 -10.57 4.09
C ARG A 61 -12.66 -11.95 3.73
N GLY A 62 -11.95 -13.02 4.11
CA GLY A 62 -12.37 -14.41 3.89
C GLY A 62 -11.86 -15.05 2.59
N GLU A 63 -11.27 -14.27 1.68
CA GLU A 63 -10.65 -14.79 0.45
C GLU A 63 -9.15 -15.00 0.64
N LYS A 64 -8.61 -16.05 0.04
CA LYS A 64 -7.20 -16.37 0.18
C LYS A 64 -6.36 -15.54 -0.78
N ILE A 65 -5.50 -14.68 -0.23
CA ILE A 65 -4.64 -13.80 -0.99
C ILE A 65 -3.19 -14.29 -1.02
N GLY A 66 -2.81 -15.29 -0.22
CA GLY A 66 -1.43 -15.74 -0.21
C GLY A 66 -1.08 -16.73 0.87
N PHE A 67 0.22 -16.86 1.12
CA PHE A 67 0.77 -17.63 2.22
C PHE A 67 2.09 -17.03 2.70
N THR A 68 2.45 -17.36 3.95
CA THR A 68 3.81 -17.22 4.46
C THR A 68 4.29 -18.55 5.03
N VAL A 69 5.60 -18.74 5.02
CA VAL A 69 6.28 -19.83 5.72
C VAL A 69 7.40 -19.22 6.54
N SER A 70 7.54 -19.68 7.78
CA SER A 70 8.59 -19.18 8.67
C SER A 70 9.25 -20.32 9.42
N GLN A 71 10.54 -20.17 9.73
CA GLN A 71 11.26 -21.05 10.66
C GLN A 71 12.23 -20.26 11.54
N THR A 72 12.62 -20.88 12.66
CA THR A 72 13.58 -20.34 13.60
C THR A 72 14.69 -21.38 13.77
N VAL A 73 15.90 -21.01 13.39
CA VAL A 73 17.07 -21.88 13.41
C VAL A 73 18.02 -21.41 14.52
N PRO A 74 18.34 -22.24 15.53
CA PRO A 74 19.35 -21.89 16.52
C PRO A 74 20.74 -21.69 15.89
N ASN A 75 21.50 -20.73 16.38
CA ASN A 75 22.92 -20.54 16.06
C ASN A 75 23.73 -20.33 17.35
N ASP A 76 25.06 -20.21 17.27
CA ASP A 76 25.94 -20.14 18.45
C ASP A 76 25.61 -18.97 19.40
N ASP A 77 25.16 -17.84 18.84
CA ASP A 77 24.94 -16.56 19.54
C ASP A 77 23.46 -16.20 19.77
N GLY A 78 22.53 -17.09 19.38
CA GLY A 78 21.09 -16.84 19.45
C GLY A 78 20.29 -17.62 18.39
N PHE A 79 19.55 -16.90 17.55
CA PHE A 79 18.67 -17.49 16.54
C PHE A 79 18.74 -16.74 15.21
N GLU A 80 18.54 -17.49 14.13
CA GLU A 80 18.24 -16.97 12.80
C GLU A 80 16.76 -17.23 12.50
N LEU A 81 16.04 -16.17 12.16
CA LEU A 81 14.65 -16.18 11.79
C LEU A 81 14.58 -16.07 10.27
N GLU A 82 13.80 -16.94 9.65
CA GLU A 82 13.57 -16.91 8.21
C GLU A 82 12.06 -16.88 7.95
N GLU A 83 11.64 -16.02 7.03
CA GLU A 83 10.27 -15.97 6.54
C GLU A 83 10.24 -15.70 5.04
N ASP A 84 9.48 -16.52 4.31
CA ASP A 84 9.15 -16.28 2.90
C ASP A 84 7.65 -16.22 2.74
N GLY A 85 7.19 -15.45 1.76
CA GLY A 85 5.78 -15.35 1.47
C GLY A 85 5.49 -15.00 0.03
N ARG A 86 4.27 -15.33 -0.37
CA ARG A 86 3.70 -14.91 -1.65
C ARG A 86 2.31 -14.38 -1.40
N LEU A 87 2.08 -13.16 -1.87
CA LEU A 87 0.81 -12.47 -1.83
C LEU A 87 0.34 -12.21 -3.26
N GLN A 88 -0.96 -12.23 -3.44
CA GLN A 88 -1.65 -11.92 -4.68
C GLN A 88 -2.84 -11.05 -4.32
N MET A 89 -2.80 -9.81 -4.79
CA MET A 89 -3.78 -8.79 -4.45
C MET A 89 -4.39 -8.24 -5.73
N SER A 90 -5.66 -7.84 -5.67
CA SER A 90 -6.27 -7.08 -6.74
C SER A 90 -6.47 -5.63 -6.31
N LEU A 91 -5.98 -4.72 -7.14
CA LEU A 91 -6.12 -3.28 -7.00
C LEU A 91 -6.54 -2.77 -8.39
N LEU A 92 -7.48 -1.81 -8.46
CA LEU A 92 -7.97 -1.22 -9.72
C LEU A 92 -8.30 -2.25 -10.85
N GLY A 93 -8.79 -3.44 -10.48
CA GLY A 93 -9.10 -4.51 -11.44
C GLY A 93 -7.89 -5.27 -12.02
N ALA A 94 -6.66 -4.88 -11.68
CA ALA A 94 -5.44 -5.64 -11.98
C ALA A 94 -5.08 -6.58 -10.83
N ILE A 95 -4.45 -7.71 -11.14
CA ILE A 95 -3.91 -8.63 -10.14
C ILE A 95 -2.40 -8.45 -10.10
N SER A 96 -1.86 -8.07 -8.93
CA SER A 96 -0.43 -8.01 -8.68
C SER A 96 -0.01 -9.16 -7.76
N GLN A 97 1.18 -9.71 -8.00
CA GLN A 97 1.79 -10.73 -7.17
C GLN A 97 3.04 -10.14 -6.53
N ALA A 98 3.17 -10.31 -5.23
CA ALA A 98 4.35 -9.91 -4.50
C ALA A 98 4.97 -11.13 -3.81
N THR A 99 6.29 -11.26 -3.91
CA THR A 99 7.08 -12.18 -3.10
C THR A 99 7.81 -11.40 -2.03
N LEU A 100 7.79 -11.92 -0.81
CA LEU A 100 8.50 -11.34 0.32
C LEU A 100 9.50 -12.35 0.86
N HIS A 101 10.64 -11.86 1.33
CA HIS A 101 11.68 -12.62 1.99
C HIS A 101 12.18 -11.81 3.19
N THR A 102 12.34 -12.46 4.33
CA THR A 102 12.92 -11.86 5.53
C THR A 102 13.89 -12.84 6.16
N THR A 103 15.09 -12.39 6.48
CA THR A 103 15.99 -13.05 7.42
C THR A 103 16.35 -12.09 8.55
N ALA A 104 16.45 -12.61 9.77
CA ALA A 104 16.86 -11.80 10.91
C ALA A 104 17.71 -12.60 11.87
N ARG A 105 18.81 -12.01 12.32
CA ARG A 105 19.66 -12.56 13.37
C ARG A 105 19.37 -11.85 14.67
N VAL A 106 19.08 -12.65 15.69
CA VAL A 106 18.75 -12.19 17.03
C VAL A 106 19.63 -12.89 18.06
N ASP A 107 19.81 -12.28 19.23
CA ASP A 107 20.45 -12.94 20.35
C ASP A 107 19.52 -13.92 21.07
N LYS A 108 20.00 -14.50 22.19
CA LYS A 108 19.25 -15.47 23.01
C LYS A 108 17.99 -14.88 23.66
N ASP A 109 17.92 -13.56 23.80
CA ASP A 109 16.78 -12.82 24.33
C ASP A 109 15.87 -12.26 23.22
N PHE A 110 16.12 -12.66 21.95
CA PHE A 110 15.43 -12.21 20.75
C PHE A 110 15.61 -10.71 20.43
N ALA A 111 16.67 -10.07 20.93
CA ALA A 111 17.03 -8.71 20.52
C ALA A 111 17.70 -8.70 19.14
N LEU A 112 17.36 -7.73 18.30
CA LEU A 112 17.79 -7.67 16.90
C LEU A 112 19.27 -7.30 16.77
N ARG A 113 20.02 -8.08 15.99
CA ARG A 113 21.41 -7.79 15.60
C ARG A 113 21.51 -7.33 14.15
N SER A 114 20.84 -8.06 13.25
CA SER A 114 20.79 -7.70 11.84
C SER A 114 19.54 -8.28 11.19
N PHE A 115 19.15 -7.71 10.06
CA PHE A 115 18.08 -8.26 9.22
C PHE A 115 18.34 -7.98 7.74
N GLU A 116 17.73 -8.78 6.91
CA GLU A 116 17.56 -8.56 5.48
C GLU A 116 16.10 -8.79 5.15
N PHE A 117 15.51 -7.87 4.39
CA PHE A 117 14.15 -7.91 3.92
C PHE A 117 14.16 -7.67 2.42
N SER A 118 13.37 -8.41 1.66
CA SER A 118 13.18 -8.19 0.23
C SER A 118 11.70 -8.28 -0.10
N LEU A 119 11.23 -7.33 -0.91
CA LEU A 119 9.89 -7.29 -1.46
C LEU A 119 9.98 -7.11 -2.97
N ASP A 120 9.49 -8.10 -3.73
CA ASP A 120 9.46 -8.06 -5.18
C ASP A 120 8.00 -8.08 -5.70
N PRO A 121 7.48 -6.97 -6.23
CA PRO A 121 6.18 -6.89 -6.91
C PRO A 121 6.12 -7.59 -8.28
N GLY A 122 7.19 -8.27 -8.71
CA GLY A 122 7.37 -8.81 -10.05
C GLY A 122 7.99 -7.84 -11.05
N THR A 123 8.35 -6.62 -10.62
CA THR A 123 9.08 -5.62 -11.42
C THR A 123 10.57 -5.56 -11.09
N GLY A 124 10.98 -6.17 -9.97
CA GLY A 124 12.33 -6.14 -9.42
C GLY A 124 12.29 -6.02 -7.89
N PRO A 125 13.20 -6.70 -7.16
CA PRO A 125 13.20 -6.67 -5.71
C PRO A 125 13.64 -5.31 -5.17
N VAL A 126 12.99 -4.88 -4.10
CA VAL A 126 13.47 -3.85 -3.19
C VAL A 126 14.00 -4.55 -1.94
N GLU A 127 15.30 -4.41 -1.70
CA GLU A 127 15.99 -5.03 -0.58
C GLU A 127 16.28 -3.99 0.49
N VAL A 128 16.01 -4.32 1.74
CA VAL A 128 16.31 -3.50 2.92
C VAL A 128 17.13 -4.36 3.86
N SER A 129 18.36 -3.97 4.14
CA SER A 129 19.18 -4.61 5.16
C SER A 129 19.47 -3.64 6.29
N GLY A 130 19.69 -4.18 7.49
CA GLY A 130 20.03 -3.39 8.65
C GLY A 130 20.98 -4.10 9.59
N GLN A 131 21.90 -3.35 10.19
CA GLN A 131 22.80 -3.80 11.25
C GLN A 131 22.66 -2.91 12.48
N VAL A 132 22.51 -3.54 13.64
CA VAL A 132 22.39 -2.87 14.93
C VAL A 132 23.70 -3.01 15.70
N ASN A 133 24.35 -1.87 15.96
CA ASN A 133 25.53 -1.80 16.83
C ASN A 133 25.22 -0.90 18.04
N GLY A 134 24.90 -1.54 19.17
CA GLY A 134 24.38 -0.85 20.35
C GLY A 134 23.02 -0.22 20.07
N LEU A 135 22.96 1.11 20.00
CA LEU A 135 21.76 1.89 19.66
C LEU A 135 21.81 2.52 18.27
N ARG A 136 22.84 2.19 17.48
CA ARG A 136 22.99 2.69 16.12
C ARG A 136 22.49 1.64 15.14
N LEU A 137 21.55 2.01 14.29
CA LEU A 137 21.04 1.19 13.21
C LEU A 137 21.55 1.74 11.89
N THR A 138 22.39 0.97 11.19
CA THR A 138 22.81 1.27 9.82
C THR A 138 21.87 0.54 8.87
N LEU A 139 21.16 1.28 8.02
CA LEU A 139 20.20 0.76 7.05
C LEU A 139 20.75 0.92 5.64
N SER A 140 20.56 -0.09 4.80
CA SER A 140 20.81 -0.02 3.36
C SER A 140 19.55 -0.44 2.61
N VAL A 141 19.09 0.42 1.71
CA VAL A 141 17.98 0.15 0.80
C VAL A 141 18.56 0.00 -0.60
N THR A 142 18.50 -1.20 -1.14
CA THR A 142 18.97 -1.54 -2.48
C THR A 142 17.78 -1.77 -3.41
N THR A 143 17.81 -1.11 -4.55
CA THR A 143 16.91 -1.35 -5.67
C THR A 143 17.74 -1.73 -6.89
N THR A 144 17.08 -2.20 -7.94
CA THR A 144 17.67 -2.39 -9.29
C THR A 144 18.41 -1.16 -9.80
N ALA A 145 18.06 0.03 -9.32
CA ALA A 145 18.68 1.27 -9.72
C ALA A 145 19.96 1.58 -8.90
N GLY A 146 20.01 1.21 -7.62
CA GLY A 146 21.20 1.39 -6.79
C GLY A 146 20.91 1.26 -5.30
N THR A 147 21.94 1.51 -4.49
CA THR A 147 21.87 1.37 -3.03
C THR A 147 21.98 2.73 -2.34
N HIS A 148 21.07 2.99 -1.40
CA HIS A 148 21.13 4.12 -0.48
C HIS A 148 21.39 3.61 0.93
N THR A 149 22.24 4.29 1.69
CA THR A 149 22.58 3.91 3.07
C THR A 149 22.36 5.09 4.01
N GLU A 150 21.73 4.82 5.15
CA GLU A 150 21.52 5.80 6.22
C GLU A 150 21.90 5.24 7.59
N GLU A 151 22.28 6.11 8.52
CA GLU A 151 22.46 5.75 9.92
C GLU A 151 21.38 6.40 10.78
N ARG A 152 20.80 5.62 11.69
CA ARG A 152 19.75 6.07 12.60
C ARG A 152 20.15 5.79 14.04
N GLN A 153 20.08 6.84 14.86
CA GLN A 153 20.21 6.70 16.31
C GLN A 153 18.87 6.27 16.91
N LEU A 154 18.85 5.14 17.59
CA LEU A 154 17.67 4.59 18.24
C LEU A 154 17.64 4.97 19.73
N PRO A 155 16.45 5.14 20.32
CA PRO A 155 16.31 5.40 21.75
C PRO A 155 16.57 4.15 22.59
N GLU A 156 16.26 2.96 22.05
CA GLU A 156 16.48 1.65 22.66
C GLU A 156 16.67 0.58 21.58
N PRO A 157 17.18 -0.63 21.90
CA PRO A 157 17.37 -1.70 20.93
C PRO A 157 16.03 -2.15 20.33
N PRO A 158 15.88 -2.20 19.00
CA PRO A 158 14.63 -2.55 18.36
C PRO A 158 14.44 -4.07 18.35
N ALA A 159 13.18 -4.50 18.30
CA ALA A 159 12.81 -5.84 17.84
C ALA A 159 12.23 -5.75 16.42
N LEU A 160 12.08 -6.88 15.71
CA LEU A 160 11.14 -6.95 14.59
C LEU A 160 9.82 -7.55 15.06
N SER A 161 8.74 -7.25 14.34
CA SER A 161 7.39 -7.72 14.65
C SER A 161 7.30 -9.25 14.66
N GLN A 162 8.04 -9.91 13.76
CA GLN A 162 8.12 -11.38 13.63
C GLN A 162 8.66 -12.06 14.91
N ASN A 163 9.44 -11.34 15.72
CA ASN A 163 10.18 -11.87 16.88
C ASN A 163 9.31 -11.88 18.14
N LEU A 164 8.28 -11.04 18.18
CA LEU A 164 7.61 -10.66 19.43
C LEU A 164 6.91 -11.85 20.07
N SER A 165 6.28 -12.72 19.28
CA SER A 165 5.60 -13.93 19.78
C SER A 165 6.56 -14.90 20.49
N ARG A 166 7.77 -15.11 19.94
CA ARG A 166 8.81 -15.94 20.55
C ARG A 166 9.43 -15.28 21.77
N ARG A 167 9.66 -13.96 21.73
CA ARG A 167 10.14 -13.19 22.89
C ARG A 167 9.17 -13.29 24.07
N LEU A 168 7.88 -13.19 23.81
CA LEU A 168 6.83 -13.36 24.83
C LEU A 168 6.82 -14.78 25.40
N ALA A 169 6.97 -15.79 24.54
CA ALA A 169 7.05 -17.20 24.96
C ALA A 169 8.28 -17.49 25.83
N ASN A 170 9.44 -16.91 25.49
CA ASN A 170 10.65 -16.98 26.32
C ASN A 170 10.43 -16.35 27.71
N GLY A 171 9.59 -15.31 27.80
CA GLY A 171 9.15 -14.69 29.05
C GLY A 171 7.98 -15.42 29.75
N GLY A 172 7.51 -16.55 29.23
CA GLY A 172 6.48 -17.40 29.84
C GLY A 172 5.02 -17.00 29.59
N LEU A 173 4.74 -16.01 28.71
CA LEU A 173 3.37 -15.61 28.33
C LEU A 173 2.42 -15.39 29.53
N VAL A 174 2.86 -14.60 30.52
CA VAL A 174 2.09 -14.36 31.75
C VAL A 174 0.78 -13.60 31.46
N PRO A 175 -0.41 -14.16 31.74
CA PRO A 175 -1.68 -13.48 31.52
C PRO A 175 -1.80 -12.16 32.29
N GLY A 176 -2.30 -11.13 31.61
CA GLY A 176 -2.42 -9.77 32.13
C GLY A 176 -1.14 -8.94 32.00
N ALA A 177 0.00 -9.54 31.62
CA ALA A 177 1.23 -8.79 31.41
C ALA A 177 1.10 -7.82 30.23
N LYS A 178 1.69 -6.63 30.41
CA LYS A 178 1.80 -5.60 29.37
C LYS A 178 3.27 -5.32 29.12
N HIS A 179 3.65 -5.33 27.85
CA HIS A 179 5.01 -5.06 27.39
C HIS A 179 5.00 -3.85 26.47
N HIS A 180 6.04 -3.02 26.58
CA HIS A 180 6.28 -1.90 25.68
C HIS A 180 7.66 -2.07 25.08
N TRP A 181 7.74 -2.07 23.75
CA TRP A 181 8.99 -2.26 23.03
C TRP A 181 9.05 -1.35 21.82
N MET A 182 10.25 -0.95 21.40
CA MET A 182 10.45 -0.41 20.06
C MET A 182 10.53 -1.54 19.02
N VAL A 183 9.76 -1.40 17.94
CA VAL A 183 9.78 -2.30 16.79
C VAL A 183 10.24 -1.54 15.56
N PHE A 184 11.21 -2.10 14.86
CA PHE A 184 11.56 -1.68 13.51
C PHE A 184 10.78 -2.52 12.49
N ASP A 185 10.07 -1.85 11.60
CA ASP A 185 9.37 -2.47 10.47
C ASP A 185 10.10 -2.16 9.16
N PRO A 186 10.72 -3.16 8.50
CA PRO A 186 11.46 -2.96 7.26
C PRO A 186 10.56 -2.63 6.06
N ALA A 187 9.26 -2.96 6.10
CA ALA A 187 8.33 -2.65 5.02
C ALA A 187 7.91 -1.17 5.02
N THR A 188 7.97 -0.50 6.17
CA THR A 188 7.67 0.94 6.30
C THR A 188 8.90 1.79 6.64
N LEU A 189 10.06 1.15 6.88
CA LEU A 189 11.31 1.76 7.38
C LEU A 189 11.14 2.53 8.70
N ARG A 190 10.14 2.17 9.52
CA ARG A 190 9.82 2.89 10.77
C ARG A 190 10.29 2.16 12.00
N ASN A 191 10.82 2.91 12.95
CA ASN A 191 10.97 2.48 14.34
C ASN A 191 9.84 3.10 15.16
N ALA A 192 8.93 2.28 15.69
CA ALA A 192 7.76 2.77 16.44
C ALA A 192 7.51 1.91 17.70
N PRO A 193 6.97 2.52 18.77
CA PRO A 193 6.62 1.77 19.96
C PRO A 193 5.45 0.84 19.67
N VAL A 194 5.51 -0.37 20.24
CA VAL A 194 4.44 -1.34 20.27
C VAL A 194 4.02 -1.58 21.71
N THR A 195 2.72 -1.66 21.94
CA THR A 195 2.17 -2.14 23.22
C THR A 195 1.62 -3.55 23.01
N VAL A 196 2.09 -4.50 23.79
CA VAL A 196 1.65 -5.90 23.73
C VAL A 196 1.01 -6.29 25.05
N THR A 197 -0.22 -6.78 25.00
CA THR A 197 -0.95 -7.29 26.16
C THR A 197 -1.18 -8.79 26.01
N VAL A 198 -0.70 -9.57 26.98
CA VAL A 198 -0.92 -11.01 27.02
C VAL A 198 -2.26 -11.28 27.71
N GLY A 199 -3.21 -11.83 26.97
CA GLY A 199 -4.51 -12.22 27.49
C GLY A 199 -4.51 -13.63 28.09
N ARG A 200 -5.74 -14.12 28.35
CA ARG A 200 -5.95 -15.49 28.81
C ARG A 200 -5.68 -16.51 27.70
N ARG A 201 -5.54 -17.77 28.12
CA ARG A 201 -5.49 -18.91 27.22
C ARG A 201 -6.87 -19.22 26.66
N GLU A 202 -6.94 -19.47 25.37
CA GLU A 202 -8.15 -19.78 24.61
C GLU A 202 -7.91 -21.01 23.73
N ILE A 203 -8.99 -21.73 23.42
CA ILE A 203 -8.93 -22.86 22.49
C ILE A 203 -9.22 -22.35 21.08
N VAL A 204 -8.20 -22.37 20.23
CA VAL A 204 -8.33 -21.99 18.82
C VAL A 204 -8.63 -23.24 18.01
N ARG A 205 -9.73 -23.21 17.25
CA ARG A 205 -10.06 -24.28 16.31
C ARG A 205 -9.12 -24.19 15.11
N SER A 206 -8.24 -25.17 14.94
CA SER A 206 -7.46 -25.36 13.71
C SER A 206 -8.07 -26.49 12.86
N ALA A 207 -7.64 -26.60 11.60
CA ALA A 207 -8.11 -27.64 10.69
C ALA A 207 -7.79 -29.06 11.16
N ALA A 208 -6.74 -29.24 11.98
CA ALA A 208 -6.30 -30.55 12.47
C ALA A 208 -6.84 -30.87 13.87
N ALA A 209 -6.70 -29.94 14.82
CA ALA A 209 -7.13 -30.12 16.20
C ALA A 209 -7.36 -28.77 16.91
N PRO A 210 -8.12 -28.73 18.02
CA PRO A 210 -8.16 -27.57 18.90
C PRO A 210 -6.78 -27.34 19.53
N ILE A 211 -6.24 -26.13 19.40
CA ILE A 211 -4.91 -25.77 19.93
C ILE A 211 -5.07 -24.73 21.05
N PRO A 212 -4.57 -25.00 22.26
CA PRO A 212 -4.63 -24.05 23.37
C PRO A 212 -3.54 -22.97 23.22
N ALA A 213 -3.95 -21.72 23.06
CA ALA A 213 -3.06 -20.58 22.76
C ALA A 213 -3.45 -19.33 23.57
N PHE A 214 -2.48 -18.50 23.92
CA PHE A 214 -2.71 -17.21 24.56
C PHE A 214 -3.21 -16.20 23.53
N ARG A 215 -4.29 -15.50 23.87
CA ARG A 215 -4.76 -14.36 23.08
C ARG A 215 -3.87 -13.16 23.38
N VAL A 216 -3.00 -12.80 22.44
CA VAL A 216 -2.09 -11.65 22.52
C VAL A 216 -2.68 -10.50 21.71
N GLU A 217 -2.82 -9.34 22.34
CA GLU A 217 -3.20 -8.12 21.65
C GLU A 217 -1.98 -7.24 21.46
N MET A 218 -1.80 -6.74 20.26
CA MET A 218 -0.70 -5.85 19.92
C MET A 218 -1.27 -4.57 19.33
N GLU A 219 -0.77 -3.43 19.81
CA GLU A 219 -1.08 -2.12 19.28
C GLU A 219 0.19 -1.51 18.69
N PHE A 220 0.20 -1.37 17.37
CA PHE A 220 1.34 -0.86 16.61
C PHE A 220 0.86 0.22 15.65
N SER A 221 1.42 1.43 15.77
CA SER A 221 1.06 2.57 14.91
C SER A 221 -0.46 2.83 14.83
N GLY A 222 -1.21 2.63 15.92
CA GLY A 222 -2.68 2.80 15.97
C GLY A 222 -3.49 1.61 15.42
N LEU A 223 -2.83 0.59 14.88
CA LEU A 223 -3.46 -0.66 14.47
C LEU A 223 -3.42 -1.67 15.61
N ARG A 224 -4.59 -2.21 15.96
CA ARG A 224 -4.72 -3.27 16.96
C ARG A 224 -4.84 -4.63 16.28
N THR A 225 -3.81 -5.45 16.38
CA THR A 225 -3.83 -6.84 15.94
C THR A 225 -4.11 -7.77 17.12
N THR A 226 -4.75 -8.90 16.83
CA THR A 226 -4.96 -9.98 17.81
C THR A 226 -4.34 -11.26 17.26
N SER A 227 -3.41 -11.83 18.01
CA SER A 227 -2.71 -13.05 17.64
C SER A 227 -2.96 -14.13 18.69
N TRP A 228 -3.08 -15.38 18.29
CA TRP A 228 -3.17 -16.52 19.20
C TRP A 228 -1.87 -17.30 19.19
N VAL A 229 -1.14 -17.25 20.30
CA VAL A 229 0.25 -17.68 20.43
C VAL A 229 0.36 -18.91 21.35
N THR A 230 1.02 -19.98 20.90
CA THR A 230 1.26 -21.17 21.73
C THR A 230 2.30 -20.93 22.84
N ASP A 231 2.44 -21.87 23.77
CA ASP A 231 3.50 -21.82 24.81
C ASP A 231 4.92 -21.75 24.23
N THR A 232 5.11 -22.22 22.99
CA THR A 232 6.40 -22.16 22.29
C THR A 232 6.60 -20.87 21.53
N GLY A 233 5.57 -20.02 21.40
CA GLY A 233 5.60 -18.78 20.62
C GLY A 233 5.17 -18.94 19.16
N GLU A 234 4.49 -20.02 18.79
CA GLU A 234 3.93 -20.17 17.45
C GLU A 234 2.61 -19.41 17.33
N VAL A 235 2.51 -18.53 16.33
CA VAL A 235 1.24 -17.87 15.97
C VAL A 235 0.38 -18.83 15.15
N ILE A 236 -0.76 -19.24 15.72
CA ILE A 236 -1.75 -20.15 15.10
C ILE A 236 -2.78 -19.40 14.27
N ARG A 237 -3.13 -18.20 14.71
CA ARG A 237 -4.06 -17.30 14.04
C ARG A 237 -3.68 -15.87 14.36
N GLU A 238 -3.87 -14.97 13.42
CA GLU A 238 -3.72 -13.54 13.62
C GLU A 238 -4.80 -12.80 12.84
N GLU A 239 -5.33 -11.73 13.43
CA GLU A 239 -6.36 -10.88 12.85
C GLU A 239 -5.93 -9.41 12.94
N SER A 240 -6.08 -8.67 11.83
CA SER A 240 -5.82 -7.24 11.77
C SER A 240 -7.10 -6.44 11.49
N PRO A 241 -7.13 -5.14 11.86
CA PRO A 241 -8.28 -4.26 11.64
C PRO A 241 -8.67 -4.10 10.17
N LEU A 242 -7.73 -4.32 9.26
CA LEU A 242 -7.91 -4.15 7.83
C LEU A 242 -8.57 -5.38 7.17
N GLY A 243 -9.01 -6.36 7.96
CA GLY A 243 -9.62 -7.59 7.44
C GLY A 243 -8.61 -8.62 6.96
N LEU A 244 -7.32 -8.42 7.25
CA LEU A 244 -6.28 -9.43 7.05
C LEU A 244 -6.35 -10.46 8.17
N ILE A 245 -6.28 -11.73 7.79
CA ILE A 245 -6.25 -12.86 8.71
C ILE A 245 -5.14 -13.79 8.26
N THR A 246 -4.26 -14.18 9.17
CA THR A 246 -3.32 -15.28 8.94
C THR A 246 -3.74 -16.48 9.76
N VAL A 247 -3.66 -17.67 9.18
CA VAL A 247 -4.05 -18.92 9.86
C VAL A 247 -3.01 -19.98 9.57
N ARG A 248 -2.55 -20.68 10.60
CA ARG A 248 -1.69 -21.86 10.44
C ARG A 248 -2.42 -22.95 9.68
N GLU A 249 -1.80 -23.42 8.60
CA GLU A 249 -2.34 -24.46 7.72
C GLU A 249 -1.25 -25.49 7.37
N PRO A 250 -1.62 -26.72 7.00
CA PRO A 250 -0.71 -27.64 6.31
C PRO A 250 -0.13 -27.00 5.04
N ALA A 251 1.10 -27.37 4.67
CA ALA A 251 1.84 -26.73 3.58
C ALA A 251 1.13 -26.80 2.21
N ASP A 252 0.50 -27.94 1.90
CA ASP A 252 -0.29 -28.15 0.69
C ASP A 252 -1.49 -27.20 0.62
N ARG A 253 -2.23 -27.08 1.72
CA ARG A 253 -3.36 -26.14 1.83
C ARG A 253 -2.89 -24.69 1.80
N ALA A 254 -1.82 -24.35 2.52
CA ALA A 254 -1.24 -23.01 2.56
C ALA A 254 -0.86 -22.52 1.15
N ARG A 255 -0.20 -23.35 0.36
CA ARG A 255 0.24 -23.03 -1.02
C ARG A 255 -0.88 -23.07 -2.05
N ALA A 256 -2.01 -23.71 -1.76
CA ALA A 256 -3.15 -23.73 -2.68
C ALA A 256 -3.72 -22.31 -2.86
N MET A 257 -3.37 -21.67 -3.97
CA MET A 257 -3.88 -20.36 -4.37
C MET A 257 -5.21 -20.55 -5.11
N ALA A 258 -6.29 -20.10 -4.50
CA ALA A 258 -7.61 -20.00 -5.13
C ALA A 258 -8.06 -18.55 -5.01
N VAL A 259 -7.55 -17.67 -5.88
CA VAL A 259 -8.11 -16.31 -5.97
C VAL A 259 -9.40 -16.42 -6.76
N SER A 260 -10.54 -16.34 -6.07
CA SER A 260 -11.84 -16.32 -6.73
C SER A 260 -12.01 -14.99 -7.51
N GLY A 261 -12.77 -14.99 -8.60
CA GLY A 261 -13.05 -13.79 -9.40
C GLY A 261 -13.76 -12.66 -8.63
N ARG A 262 -14.21 -12.90 -7.38
CA ARG A 262 -14.83 -11.89 -6.51
C ARG A 262 -13.84 -10.88 -5.92
N VAL A 263 -12.55 -11.21 -5.88
CA VAL A 263 -11.49 -10.32 -5.35
C VAL A 263 -11.19 -9.14 -6.30
N GLN A 264 -11.67 -9.16 -7.55
CA GLN A 264 -11.45 -8.10 -8.54
C GLN A 264 -12.06 -6.73 -8.19
N MET A 265 -12.87 -6.58 -7.13
CA MET A 265 -13.61 -5.33 -6.85
C MET A 265 -13.37 -4.63 -5.49
N ASP A 266 -12.70 -5.19 -4.47
CA ASP A 266 -13.02 -4.78 -3.08
C ASP A 266 -11.99 -3.94 -2.30
N LEU A 267 -10.68 -3.88 -2.64
CA LEU A 267 -9.73 -3.22 -1.72
C LEU A 267 -9.84 -1.69 -1.69
N LEU A 268 -10.09 -1.05 -2.85
CA LEU A 268 -10.26 0.41 -2.92
C LEU A 268 -11.63 0.85 -2.42
N ASP A 269 -12.68 0.12 -2.78
CA ASP A 269 -14.04 0.39 -2.30
C ASP A 269 -14.15 0.19 -0.77
N ALA A 270 -13.42 -0.79 -0.22
CA ALA A 270 -13.29 -0.99 1.23
C ALA A 270 -12.65 0.19 1.97
N ALA A 271 -11.75 0.91 1.30
CA ALA A 271 -11.03 2.05 1.85
C ALA A 271 -11.72 3.39 1.53
N ALA A 272 -12.74 3.39 0.68
CA ALA A 272 -13.44 4.59 0.26
C ALA A 272 -14.20 5.24 1.42
N VAL A 273 -14.03 6.55 1.57
CA VAL A 273 -14.76 7.36 2.54
C VAL A 273 -15.93 8.01 1.82
N VAL A 274 -17.13 7.46 1.99
CA VAL A 274 -18.36 8.03 1.41
C VAL A 274 -18.79 9.23 2.26
N PRO A 275 -18.81 10.45 1.71
CA PRO A 275 -19.13 11.65 2.48
C PRO A 275 -20.62 11.73 2.80
N VAL A 276 -20.94 12.11 4.03
CA VAL A 276 -22.30 12.49 4.43
C VAL A 276 -22.56 13.93 3.97
N MET A 277 -23.58 14.11 3.13
CA MET A 277 -23.90 15.39 2.48
C MET A 277 -25.13 16.09 3.11
N THR A 278 -25.49 15.79 4.36
CA THR A 278 -26.77 16.25 4.94
C THR A 278 -26.90 17.77 5.08
N ALA A 279 -25.79 18.50 5.21
CA ALA A 279 -25.78 19.95 5.31
C ALA A 279 -25.83 20.66 3.95
N VAL A 280 -25.57 19.95 2.84
CA VAL A 280 -25.36 20.52 1.51
C VAL A 280 -26.32 19.88 0.50
N LYS A 281 -27.05 20.69 -0.27
CA LYS A 281 -28.00 20.20 -1.29
C LYS A 281 -27.38 20.06 -2.69
N ALA A 282 -26.09 19.76 -2.75
CA ALA A 282 -25.32 19.65 -3.98
C ALA A 282 -24.42 18.41 -3.94
N ARG A 283 -24.02 17.93 -5.12
CA ARG A 283 -23.07 16.84 -5.28
C ARG A 283 -21.76 17.38 -5.85
N ILE A 284 -20.67 16.69 -5.57
CA ILE A 284 -19.41 16.88 -6.28
C ILE A 284 -19.47 15.98 -7.52
N ASP A 285 -19.98 16.52 -8.63
CA ASP A 285 -20.05 15.80 -9.90
C ASP A 285 -18.73 15.94 -10.68
N GLU A 286 -18.20 17.17 -10.73
CA GLU A 286 -16.89 17.51 -11.29
C GLU A 286 -15.99 18.11 -10.19
N PRO A 287 -14.99 17.37 -9.66
CA PRO A 287 -14.06 17.86 -8.65
C PRO A 287 -13.36 19.18 -9.03
N ARG A 288 -13.07 19.39 -10.32
CA ARG A 288 -12.42 20.59 -10.84
C ARG A 288 -13.25 21.87 -10.68
N ASP A 289 -14.56 21.74 -10.46
CA ASP A 289 -15.46 22.88 -10.25
C ASP A 289 -15.52 23.34 -8.79
N VAL A 290 -14.95 22.58 -7.85
CA VAL A 290 -14.99 22.93 -6.43
C VAL A 290 -14.06 24.11 -6.14
N ARG A 291 -14.65 25.22 -5.66
CA ARG A 291 -13.91 26.43 -5.22
C ARG A 291 -13.55 26.38 -3.75
N ARG A 292 -14.41 25.77 -2.96
CA ARG A 292 -14.21 25.58 -1.53
C ARG A 292 -14.94 24.36 -1.03
N LEU A 293 -14.27 23.59 -0.20
CA LEU A 293 -14.83 22.41 0.45
C LEU A 293 -14.58 22.52 1.94
N ARG A 294 -15.66 22.42 2.74
CA ARG A 294 -15.57 22.41 4.19
C ARG A 294 -16.08 21.08 4.71
N VAL A 295 -15.24 20.37 5.46
CA VAL A 295 -15.58 19.05 5.99
C VAL A 295 -15.26 18.91 7.46
N ARG A 296 -15.99 18.01 8.12
CA ARG A 296 -15.68 17.50 9.44
C ARG A 296 -15.39 16.02 9.33
N LEU A 297 -14.26 15.62 9.91
CA LEU A 297 -13.85 14.22 9.99
C LEU A 297 -14.30 13.66 11.34
N ASP A 298 -14.70 12.39 11.36
CA ASP A 298 -15.05 11.65 12.58
C ASP A 298 -14.47 10.22 12.52
N GLY A 299 -14.18 9.63 13.67
CA GLY A 299 -13.59 8.30 13.76
C GLY A 299 -12.90 8.02 15.11
N PRO A 300 -12.67 6.73 15.44
CA PRO A 300 -11.91 6.35 16.63
C PRO A 300 -10.49 6.91 16.56
N ASP A 301 -9.98 7.42 17.70
CA ASP A 301 -8.63 7.98 17.87
C ASP A 301 -8.27 9.17 16.95
N LEU A 302 -9.27 9.70 16.23
CA LEU A 302 -9.09 10.80 15.29
C LEU A 302 -8.64 12.09 16.00
N ALA A 303 -9.14 12.38 17.21
CA ALA A 303 -8.72 13.57 17.95
C ALA A 303 -7.21 13.58 18.23
N SER A 304 -6.64 12.42 18.59
CA SER A 304 -5.20 12.26 18.79
C SER A 304 -4.43 12.35 17.47
N PHE A 305 -4.96 11.76 16.39
CA PHE A 305 -4.38 11.91 15.05
C PHE A 305 -4.33 13.38 14.64
N LEU A 306 -5.47 14.08 14.62
CA LEU A 306 -5.61 15.48 14.20
C LEU A 306 -4.71 16.41 15.03
N ALA A 307 -4.52 16.15 16.33
CA ALA A 307 -3.63 16.93 17.19
C ALA A 307 -2.16 16.84 16.80
N SER A 308 -1.76 15.75 16.13
CA SER A 308 -0.39 15.50 15.67
C SER A 308 -0.22 15.66 14.15
N ALA A 309 -1.33 15.75 13.42
CA ALA A 309 -1.36 15.79 11.98
C ALA A 309 -0.98 17.18 11.48
N ASP A 310 -0.12 17.21 10.47
CA ASP A 310 0.10 18.41 9.68
C ASP A 310 -1.13 18.58 8.78
N LEU A 311 -1.98 19.55 9.07
CA LEU A 311 -3.24 19.81 8.36
C LEU A 311 -3.40 21.24 7.86
N ASP A 312 -2.49 22.16 8.22
CA ASP A 312 -2.56 23.57 7.79
C ASP A 312 -1.59 23.89 6.65
N GLY A 313 -2.00 24.79 5.77
CA GLY A 313 -1.24 25.29 4.63
C GLY A 313 -1.67 24.70 3.29
N VAL A 314 -1.20 25.31 2.20
CA VAL A 314 -1.47 24.88 0.81
C VAL A 314 -2.98 24.89 0.50
N GLY A 315 -3.66 25.98 0.86
CA GLY A 315 -5.11 26.12 0.68
C GLY A 315 -5.99 25.36 1.67
N GLN A 316 -5.40 24.57 2.57
CA GLN A 316 -6.10 23.89 3.67
C GLN A 316 -5.88 24.62 4.99
N THR A 317 -6.94 24.76 5.80
CA THR A 317 -6.88 25.28 7.17
C THR A 317 -7.79 24.50 8.11
N VAL A 318 -7.39 24.35 9.37
CA VAL A 318 -8.22 23.73 10.41
C VAL A 318 -8.74 24.77 11.39
N VAL A 319 -10.06 24.86 11.53
CA VAL A 319 -10.74 25.77 12.47
C VAL A 319 -11.81 25.00 13.22
N ASP A 320 -11.74 24.97 14.55
CA ASP A 320 -12.72 24.32 15.43
C ASP A 320 -13.05 22.85 15.02
N GLY A 321 -12.02 22.07 14.67
CA GLY A 321 -12.17 20.67 14.25
C GLY A 321 -12.78 20.49 12.85
N THR A 322 -12.95 21.58 12.10
CA THR A 322 -13.41 21.60 10.72
C THR A 322 -12.24 21.91 9.79
N ILE A 323 -12.14 21.18 8.68
CA ILE A 323 -11.13 21.38 7.65
C ILE A 323 -11.76 22.20 6.52
N ASP A 324 -11.15 23.34 6.19
CA ASP A 324 -11.55 24.25 5.10
C ASP A 324 -10.48 24.20 4.01
N ILE A 325 -10.86 23.73 2.82
CA ILE A 325 -9.99 23.61 1.66
C ILE A 325 -10.45 24.60 0.60
N ARG A 326 -9.53 25.36 0.05
CA ARG A 326 -9.77 26.35 -1.01
C ARG A 326 -9.04 25.96 -2.28
N ASP A 327 -9.64 26.32 -3.41
CA ASP A 327 -9.06 26.12 -4.74
C ASP A 327 -7.66 26.74 -4.83
N ALA A 328 -6.70 25.88 -5.16
CA ALA A 328 -5.30 26.24 -5.28
C ALA A 328 -5.02 27.26 -6.39
N GLN A 329 -5.92 27.39 -7.38
CA GLN A 329 -5.82 28.43 -8.42
C GLN A 329 -5.94 29.85 -7.84
N ALA A 330 -6.65 30.01 -6.73
CA ALA A 330 -6.88 31.31 -6.08
C ALA A 330 -5.80 31.66 -5.02
N LEU A 331 -4.82 30.78 -4.79
CA LEU A 331 -3.75 31.03 -3.84
C LEU A 331 -2.83 32.15 -4.32
N GLN A 332 -2.37 32.95 -3.37
CA GLN A 332 -1.46 34.06 -3.60
C GLN A 332 -0.14 33.82 -2.89
N ALA A 333 0.98 34.23 -3.50
CA ALA A 333 2.30 34.14 -2.88
C ALA A 333 2.35 34.92 -1.56
N GLY A 334 2.83 34.26 -0.50
CA GLY A 334 3.16 34.89 0.77
C GLY A 334 4.64 35.26 0.84
N PRO A 335 5.14 35.63 2.03
CA PRO A 335 6.58 35.64 2.30
C PRO A 335 7.20 34.26 1.98
N SER A 336 8.42 34.26 1.42
CA SER A 336 9.09 33.01 1.09
C SER A 336 9.24 32.08 2.30
N ASP A 337 9.06 30.79 2.07
CA ASP A 337 9.27 29.77 3.10
C ASP A 337 10.79 29.53 3.28
N PRO A 338 11.37 29.89 4.44
CA PRO A 338 12.81 29.74 4.67
C PRO A 338 13.25 28.27 4.71
N ARG A 339 12.31 27.32 4.90
CA ARG A 339 12.59 25.89 4.93
C ARG A 339 12.39 25.22 3.57
N ALA A 340 11.99 25.96 2.54
CA ALA A 340 11.78 25.39 1.20
C ALA A 340 13.03 24.63 0.72
N SER A 341 14.24 25.16 0.94
CA SER A 341 15.49 24.52 0.51
C SER A 341 15.74 23.14 1.12
N GLU A 342 15.14 22.80 2.26
CA GLU A 342 15.26 21.45 2.86
C GLU A 342 14.65 20.39 1.94
N TYR A 343 13.62 20.75 1.17
CA TYR A 343 12.91 19.86 0.25
C TYR A 343 13.58 19.78 -1.13
N LEU A 344 14.89 20.02 -1.20
CA LEU A 344 15.72 19.78 -2.39
C LEU A 344 16.59 18.53 -2.24
N ALA A 345 16.84 18.08 -1.01
CA ALA A 345 17.71 16.95 -0.75
C ALA A 345 17.07 15.63 -1.27
N PRO A 346 17.91 14.69 -1.77
CA PRO A 346 17.45 13.33 -2.00
C PRO A 346 17.11 12.66 -0.66
N GLU A 347 16.18 11.72 -0.69
CA GLU A 347 15.79 10.88 0.46
C GLU A 347 15.41 9.48 -0.05
N PRO A 348 15.28 8.45 0.81
CA PRO A 348 14.90 7.10 0.37
C PRO A 348 13.67 7.12 -0.56
N PHE A 349 13.78 6.45 -1.71
CA PHE A 349 12.78 6.40 -2.79
C PHE A 349 12.57 7.69 -3.60
N ILE A 350 13.27 8.78 -3.25
CA ILE A 350 13.28 10.06 -3.97
C ILE A 350 14.74 10.38 -4.36
N GLU A 351 15.28 9.58 -5.27
CA GLU A 351 16.68 9.66 -5.69
C GLU A 351 16.92 10.81 -6.70
N SER A 352 16.64 12.05 -6.27
CA SER A 352 16.69 13.25 -7.10
C SER A 352 18.09 13.64 -7.61
N ASP A 353 19.13 13.06 -7.03
CA ASP A 353 20.53 13.20 -7.42
C ASP A 353 20.95 12.22 -8.53
N ALA A 354 20.10 11.26 -8.89
CA ALA A 354 20.37 10.29 -9.94
C ALA A 354 20.49 10.95 -11.32
N PRO A 355 21.56 10.67 -12.10
CA PRO A 355 21.77 11.28 -13.42
C PRO A 355 20.63 11.05 -14.41
N GLU A 356 20.01 9.87 -14.40
CA GLU A 356 18.88 9.53 -15.28
C GLU A 356 17.60 10.30 -14.92
N ILE A 357 17.34 10.54 -13.64
CA ILE A 357 16.20 11.35 -13.16
C ILE A 357 16.39 12.78 -13.64
N ARG A 358 17.58 13.34 -13.41
CA ARG A 358 17.92 14.69 -13.86
C ARG A 358 17.81 14.83 -15.37
N ALA A 359 18.32 13.87 -16.13
CA ALA A 359 18.26 13.89 -17.59
C ALA A 359 16.82 13.79 -18.13
N GLU A 360 15.95 12.98 -17.51
CA GLU A 360 14.52 12.96 -17.87
C GLU A 360 13.84 14.28 -17.51
N ALA A 361 14.14 14.85 -16.33
CA ALA A 361 13.54 16.11 -15.89
C ALA A 361 13.94 17.29 -16.78
N GLU A 362 15.23 17.40 -17.16
CA GLU A 362 15.72 18.41 -18.10
C GLU A 362 15.06 18.26 -19.48
N ARG A 363 14.85 17.03 -19.96
CA ARG A 363 14.09 16.77 -21.20
C ARG A 363 12.64 17.19 -21.09
N ALA A 364 11.99 16.87 -19.98
CA ALA A 364 10.57 17.17 -19.75
C ALA A 364 10.29 18.67 -19.83
N VAL A 365 11.15 19.50 -19.25
CA VAL A 365 10.97 20.96 -19.16
C VAL A 365 11.66 21.76 -20.26
N SER A 366 12.22 21.09 -21.28
CA SER A 366 12.91 21.75 -22.39
C SER A 366 12.02 22.79 -23.08
N GLY A 367 12.55 23.99 -23.27
CA GLY A 367 11.84 25.12 -23.89
C GLY A 367 10.88 25.88 -22.97
N VAL A 368 10.82 25.54 -21.68
CA VAL A 368 9.96 26.20 -20.68
C VAL A 368 10.82 26.97 -19.68
N MET A 369 10.42 28.22 -19.40
CA MET A 369 11.08 29.09 -18.42
C MET A 369 10.11 29.38 -17.27
N GLY A 370 10.64 29.58 -16.06
CA GLY A 370 9.84 29.85 -14.86
C GLY A 370 9.50 28.60 -14.05
N THR A 371 9.47 28.73 -12.73
CA THR A 371 9.26 27.58 -11.82
C THR A 371 7.86 27.00 -11.97
N ARG A 372 6.84 27.85 -12.15
CA ARG A 372 5.43 27.43 -12.27
C ARG A 372 5.19 26.64 -13.55
N GLU A 373 5.68 27.14 -14.67
CA GLU A 373 5.52 26.50 -15.98
C GLU A 373 6.31 25.19 -16.05
N ARG A 374 7.51 25.13 -15.44
CA ARG A 374 8.28 23.89 -15.32
C ARG A 374 7.54 22.85 -14.47
N ALA A 375 6.95 23.25 -13.35
CA ALA A 375 6.15 22.37 -12.48
C ALA A 375 4.89 21.83 -13.21
N GLU A 376 4.19 22.68 -13.95
CA GLU A 376 3.07 22.24 -14.79
C GLU A 376 3.53 21.24 -15.85
N ARG A 377 4.62 21.57 -16.57
CA ARG A 377 5.16 20.71 -17.62
C ARG A 377 5.58 19.34 -17.09
N LEU A 378 6.19 19.29 -15.90
CA LEU A 378 6.50 18.03 -15.21
C LEU A 378 5.23 17.24 -14.87
N THR A 379 4.18 17.92 -14.39
CA THR A 379 2.91 17.27 -14.03
C THR A 379 2.33 16.54 -15.23
N ARG A 380 2.27 17.22 -16.38
CA ARG A 380 1.79 16.63 -17.63
C ARG A 380 2.71 15.53 -18.14
N HIS A 381 4.03 15.71 -18.00
CA HIS A 381 5.02 14.76 -18.47
C HIS A 381 4.97 13.45 -17.71
N VAL A 382 4.98 13.49 -16.38
CA VAL A 382 4.90 12.28 -15.53
C VAL A 382 3.60 11.54 -15.78
N ASN A 383 2.47 12.25 -15.90
CA ASN A 383 1.19 11.64 -16.25
C ASN A 383 1.22 10.87 -17.58
N ALA A 384 1.88 11.45 -18.60
CA ALA A 384 1.98 10.84 -19.91
C ALA A 384 3.05 9.72 -19.98
N LEU A 385 4.05 9.77 -19.09
CA LEU A 385 5.15 8.82 -19.04
C LEU A 385 4.75 7.50 -18.39
N LEU A 386 3.85 7.53 -17.41
CA LEU A 386 3.52 6.37 -16.57
C LEU A 386 2.19 5.72 -16.97
N ASP A 387 2.23 4.41 -17.17
CA ASP A 387 1.03 3.57 -17.24
C ASP A 387 0.45 3.40 -15.83
N LYS A 388 -0.78 3.89 -15.61
CA LYS A 388 -1.51 3.73 -14.34
C LYS A 388 -1.88 2.27 -14.12
N LYS A 389 -1.11 1.57 -13.30
CA LYS A 389 -1.39 0.20 -12.85
C LYS A 389 -0.99 0.11 -11.39
N PRO A 390 -1.80 -0.53 -10.54
CA PRO A 390 -1.44 -0.67 -9.15
C PRO A 390 -0.26 -1.60 -8.96
N THR A 391 0.60 -1.18 -8.06
CA THR A 391 1.86 -1.80 -7.71
C THR A 391 1.86 -2.12 -6.22
N VAL A 392 2.56 -3.19 -5.83
CA VAL A 392 2.72 -3.56 -4.42
C VAL A 392 4.20 -3.46 -4.11
N GLY A 393 4.67 -2.28 -3.74
CA GLY A 393 6.11 -2.06 -3.59
C GLY A 393 6.44 -0.75 -2.91
N LEU A 394 7.75 -0.50 -2.82
CA LEU A 394 8.30 0.76 -2.35
C LEU A 394 8.58 1.64 -3.59
N PRO A 395 8.07 2.88 -3.66
CA PRO A 395 7.99 3.66 -4.90
C PRO A 395 9.32 4.35 -5.23
N SER A 396 10.40 3.61 -5.49
CA SER A 396 11.70 4.19 -5.88
C SER A 396 11.59 4.95 -7.20
N ALA A 397 11.86 6.26 -7.20
CA ALA A 397 11.73 7.11 -8.38
C ALA A 397 12.56 6.61 -9.57
N ARG A 398 13.75 6.05 -9.33
CA ARG A 398 14.58 5.48 -10.41
C ARG A 398 13.97 4.23 -11.02
N GLU A 399 13.41 3.36 -10.18
CA GLU A 399 12.72 2.15 -10.63
C GLU A 399 11.44 2.50 -11.39
N VAL A 400 10.71 3.52 -10.94
CA VAL A 400 9.51 4.04 -11.63
C VAL A 400 9.88 4.61 -13.00
N LEU A 401 10.96 5.39 -13.11
CA LEU A 401 11.43 5.91 -14.39
C LEU A 401 11.80 4.77 -15.36
N ARG A 402 12.39 3.68 -14.85
CA ARG A 402 12.78 2.51 -15.65
C ARG A 402 11.59 1.67 -16.11
N THR A 403 10.63 1.42 -15.21
CA THR A 403 9.48 0.54 -15.46
C THR A 403 8.34 1.25 -16.18
N GLN A 404 8.21 2.57 -15.98
CA GLN A 404 7.14 3.41 -16.52
C GLN A 404 5.73 2.94 -16.13
N VAL A 405 5.61 2.32 -14.95
CA VAL A 405 4.36 1.76 -14.43
C VAL A 405 4.24 2.14 -12.95
N GLY A 406 3.04 2.50 -12.52
CA GLY A 406 2.75 2.65 -11.09
C GLY A 406 1.42 3.32 -10.79
N ASP A 407 1.12 3.49 -9.50
CA ASP A 407 -0.06 4.19 -9.01
C ASP A 407 0.27 5.59 -8.49
N CYS A 408 -0.59 6.15 -7.63
CA CYS A 408 -0.42 7.47 -7.05
C CYS A 408 0.93 7.65 -6.33
N ASN A 409 1.48 6.60 -5.72
CA ASN A 409 2.75 6.66 -5.01
C ASN A 409 3.91 6.80 -5.98
N GLU A 410 3.96 6.00 -7.04
CA GLU A 410 5.01 6.06 -8.06
C GLU A 410 4.97 7.36 -8.85
N HIS A 411 3.78 7.84 -9.24
CA HIS A 411 3.62 9.13 -9.92
C HIS A 411 4.15 10.27 -9.04
N THR A 412 3.80 10.25 -7.76
CA THR A 412 4.22 11.26 -6.79
C THR A 412 5.72 11.22 -6.55
N ALA A 413 6.29 10.04 -6.29
CA ALA A 413 7.71 9.86 -6.03
C ALA A 413 8.56 10.30 -7.23
N LEU A 414 8.20 9.88 -8.45
CA LEU A 414 8.91 10.28 -9.66
C LEU A 414 8.82 11.79 -9.89
N TYR A 415 7.63 12.39 -9.75
CA TYR A 415 7.48 13.85 -9.90
C TYR A 415 8.36 14.60 -8.91
N VAL A 416 8.33 14.23 -7.62
CA VAL A 416 9.11 14.92 -6.59
C VAL A 416 10.60 14.78 -6.87
N ALA A 417 11.08 13.59 -7.25
CA ALA A 417 12.49 13.39 -7.59
C ALA A 417 12.92 14.24 -8.81
N MET A 418 12.10 14.27 -9.87
CA MET A 418 12.36 15.10 -11.05
C MET A 418 12.36 16.59 -10.71
N ALA A 419 11.38 17.08 -9.94
CA ALA A 419 11.30 18.48 -9.55
C ALA A 419 12.50 18.91 -8.67
N ARG A 420 12.88 18.08 -7.69
CA ARG A 420 14.07 18.33 -6.85
C ARG A 420 15.36 18.36 -7.67
N SER A 421 15.52 17.46 -8.65
CA SER A 421 16.69 17.43 -9.55
C SER A 421 16.87 18.71 -10.37
N LEU A 422 15.77 19.44 -10.58
CA LEU A 422 15.71 20.71 -11.30
C LEU A 422 15.86 21.94 -10.39
N GLY A 423 16.11 21.74 -9.10
CA GLY A 423 16.20 22.81 -8.11
C GLY A 423 14.85 23.36 -7.66
N ILE A 424 13.75 22.62 -7.86
CA ILE A 424 12.40 23.02 -7.46
C ILE A 424 12.03 22.28 -6.17
N PRO A 425 11.91 22.97 -5.02
CA PRO A 425 11.56 22.32 -3.78
C PRO A 425 10.20 21.64 -3.85
N SER A 426 10.15 20.36 -3.48
CA SER A 426 8.96 19.54 -3.61
C SER A 426 8.86 18.51 -2.49
N ARG A 427 7.65 18.23 -2.02
CA ARG A 427 7.39 17.26 -0.94
C ARG A 427 6.13 16.47 -1.20
N ILE A 428 6.02 15.33 -0.54
CA ILE A 428 4.87 14.43 -0.67
C ILE A 428 3.78 14.85 0.31
N ALA A 429 2.55 14.94 -0.17
CA ALA A 429 1.34 15.01 0.64
C ALA A 429 0.54 13.72 0.45
N VAL A 430 -0.09 13.25 1.53
CA VAL A 430 -0.98 12.08 1.49
C VAL A 430 -2.27 12.43 2.22
N GLY A 431 -3.37 11.95 1.67
CA GLY A 431 -4.69 12.24 2.20
C GLY A 431 -5.78 11.60 1.37
N LEU A 432 -6.81 12.36 1.05
CA LEU A 432 -8.00 11.91 0.35
C LEU A 432 -8.26 12.79 -0.88
N VAL A 433 -8.71 12.17 -1.98
CA VAL A 433 -9.20 12.87 -3.18
C VAL A 433 -10.59 12.38 -3.55
N HIS A 434 -11.44 13.26 -4.07
CA HIS A 434 -12.77 12.88 -4.49
C HIS A 434 -12.75 12.24 -5.88
N ALA A 435 -13.21 11.00 -5.98
CA ALA A 435 -13.43 10.32 -7.25
C ALA A 435 -14.69 9.47 -7.15
N HIS A 436 -15.43 9.28 -8.25
CA HIS A 436 -16.56 8.35 -8.32
C HIS A 436 -17.61 8.47 -7.18
N GLY A 437 -17.78 9.67 -6.59
CA GLY A 437 -18.74 9.94 -5.51
C GLY A 437 -18.27 9.59 -4.10
N ALA A 438 -17.00 9.25 -3.91
CA ALA A 438 -16.38 8.99 -2.62
C ALA A 438 -14.97 9.61 -2.53
N PHE A 439 -14.40 9.63 -1.33
CA PHE A 439 -13.04 10.07 -1.10
C PHE A 439 -12.11 8.86 -0.97
N TYR A 440 -11.07 8.80 -1.79
CA TYR A 440 -10.10 7.71 -1.82
C TYR A 440 -8.74 8.17 -1.31
N TYR A 441 -8.03 7.28 -0.60
CA TYR A 441 -6.67 7.56 -0.17
C TYR A 441 -5.74 7.76 -1.36
N HIS A 442 -4.94 8.80 -1.29
CA HIS A 442 -4.13 9.25 -2.42
C HIS A 442 -2.87 9.97 -1.96
N ALA A 443 -1.84 9.91 -2.80
CA ALA A 443 -0.59 10.65 -2.64
C ALA A 443 -0.42 11.63 -3.80
N TRP A 444 0.04 12.84 -3.51
CA TRP A 444 0.32 13.87 -4.51
C TRP A 444 1.50 14.77 -4.10
N PRO A 445 2.20 15.41 -5.05
CA PRO A 445 3.21 16.40 -4.75
C PRO A 445 2.65 17.77 -4.30
N GLU A 446 3.33 18.39 -3.34
CA GLU A 446 3.30 19.85 -3.11
C GLU A 446 4.61 20.45 -3.63
N VAL A 447 4.54 21.45 -4.50
CA VAL A 447 5.68 22.10 -5.15
C VAL A 447 5.79 23.56 -4.74
N TYR A 448 6.99 24.02 -4.41
CA TYR A 448 7.24 25.42 -4.08
C TYR A 448 7.49 26.24 -5.35
N VAL A 449 6.66 27.23 -5.58
CA VAL A 449 6.80 28.23 -6.65
C VAL A 449 7.34 29.52 -6.05
N ASP A 450 8.58 29.85 -6.39
CA ASP A 450 9.18 31.15 -6.13
C ASP A 450 8.67 32.15 -7.18
N GLU A 451 8.02 33.23 -6.74
CA GLU A 451 7.54 34.32 -7.59
C GLU A 451 8.52 35.51 -7.62
N GLY A 452 9.66 35.39 -6.94
CA GLY A 452 10.66 36.45 -6.81
C GLY A 452 10.27 37.50 -5.77
N GLY A 453 11.18 38.45 -5.53
CA GLY A 453 10.93 39.55 -4.59
C GLY A 453 10.73 39.12 -3.13
N GLY A 454 11.24 37.95 -2.75
CA GLY A 454 11.05 37.37 -1.41
C GLY A 454 9.64 36.80 -1.18
N ARG A 455 8.92 36.47 -2.26
CA ARG A 455 7.59 35.88 -2.21
C ARG A 455 7.55 34.52 -2.89
N GLY A 456 6.74 33.62 -2.35
CA GLY A 456 6.45 32.34 -2.97
C GLY A 456 5.26 31.65 -2.34
N LEU A 457 4.91 30.50 -2.89
CA LEU A 457 3.83 29.66 -2.40
C LEU A 457 4.10 28.18 -2.66
N TRP A 458 3.56 27.34 -1.79
CA TRP A 458 3.39 25.93 -2.07
C TRP A 458 2.10 25.72 -2.86
N LEU A 459 2.17 24.98 -3.97
CA LEU A 459 1.02 24.56 -4.78
C LEU A 459 0.89 23.04 -4.72
N PRO A 460 -0.33 22.50 -4.51
CA PRO A 460 -0.58 21.09 -4.70
C PRO A 460 -0.72 20.82 -6.20
N VAL A 461 -0.12 19.72 -6.67
CA VAL A 461 -0.20 19.26 -8.06
C VAL A 461 -0.44 17.77 -8.06
N ASP A 462 -1.09 17.24 -9.09
CA ASP A 462 -1.35 15.79 -9.16
C ASP A 462 -0.99 15.22 -10.54
N PRO A 463 0.21 14.61 -10.69
CA PRO A 463 0.59 13.93 -11.93
C PRO A 463 -0.23 12.65 -12.18
N THR A 464 -0.86 12.06 -11.16
CA THR A 464 -1.73 10.89 -11.32
C THR A 464 -3.03 11.30 -11.98
N LEU A 465 -3.69 12.35 -11.49
CA LEU A 465 -4.95 12.85 -12.06
C LEU A 465 -4.75 13.84 -13.21
N ASN A 466 -3.50 14.19 -13.52
CA ASN A 466 -3.14 15.20 -14.50
C ASN A 466 -3.73 16.57 -14.12
N GLU A 467 -3.43 17.05 -12.92
CA GLU A 467 -3.96 18.31 -12.40
C GLU A 467 -2.88 19.30 -12.00
N PHE A 468 -3.00 20.52 -12.51
CA PHE A 468 -2.13 21.63 -12.12
C PHE A 468 -2.94 22.94 -12.09
N PRO A 469 -3.03 23.60 -10.93
CA PRO A 469 -2.94 23.01 -9.59
C PRO A 469 -3.97 21.88 -9.39
N ALA A 470 -3.76 21.05 -8.38
CA ALA A 470 -4.76 20.09 -7.90
C ALA A 470 -6.01 20.82 -7.38
N ASP A 471 -7.18 20.18 -7.53
CA ASP A 471 -8.46 20.78 -7.14
C ASP A 471 -8.70 20.87 -5.61
N ALA A 472 -9.79 21.55 -5.21
CA ALA A 472 -10.16 21.75 -3.81
C ALA A 472 -10.77 20.51 -3.13
N THR A 473 -10.75 19.34 -3.77
CA THR A 473 -11.14 18.06 -3.16
C THR A 473 -9.95 17.26 -2.61
N HIS A 474 -8.72 17.75 -2.83
CA HIS A 474 -7.51 17.18 -2.25
C HIS A 474 -7.38 17.55 -0.77
N LEU A 475 -7.87 16.67 0.10
CA LEU A 475 -7.80 16.82 1.56
C LEU A 475 -6.55 16.14 2.10
N ARG A 476 -5.59 16.92 2.57
CA ARG A 476 -4.33 16.42 3.14
C ARG A 476 -4.51 15.94 4.57
N LEU A 477 -3.94 14.76 4.87
CA LEU A 477 -3.91 14.17 6.21
C LEU A 477 -2.48 14.10 6.79
N ALA A 478 -1.46 14.01 5.94
CA ALA A 478 -0.05 14.00 6.34
C ALA A 478 0.85 14.55 5.23
N ARG A 479 2.10 14.90 5.61
CA ARG A 479 3.19 15.24 4.68
C ARG A 479 4.42 14.40 4.97
N GLY A 480 5.13 14.01 3.92
CA GLY A 480 6.41 13.30 3.97
C GLY A 480 6.39 11.95 3.24
N GLY A 481 7.54 11.28 3.27
CA GLY A 481 7.73 9.95 2.66
C GLY A 481 6.96 8.84 3.37
N LEU A 482 7.24 7.59 3.00
CA LEU A 482 6.52 6.39 3.46
C LEU A 482 6.34 6.30 4.98
N ASP A 483 7.32 6.77 5.75
CA ASP A 483 7.24 6.78 7.22
C ASP A 483 6.07 7.63 7.74
N LYS A 484 5.77 8.75 7.07
CA LYS A 484 4.66 9.63 7.39
C LYS A 484 3.34 9.12 6.82
N GLN A 485 3.37 8.48 5.66
CA GLN A 485 2.18 7.87 5.06
C GLN A 485 1.59 6.76 5.95
N ALA A 486 2.45 5.98 6.61
CA ALA A 486 2.03 4.91 7.51
C ALA A 486 1.19 5.42 8.71
N ALA A 487 1.25 6.72 9.05
CA ALA A 487 0.41 7.32 10.08
C ALA A 487 -1.09 7.33 9.73
N ILE A 488 -1.43 7.19 8.44
CA ILE A 488 -2.81 7.21 7.95
C ILE A 488 -3.47 5.82 8.03
N LEU A 489 -2.68 4.74 8.13
CA LEU A 489 -3.19 3.35 8.13
C LEU A 489 -4.33 3.09 9.13
N PRO A 490 -4.32 3.63 10.37
CA PRO A 490 -5.42 3.44 11.33
C PRO A 490 -6.75 4.05 10.91
N LEU A 491 -6.72 5.02 10.00
CA LEU A 491 -7.92 5.71 9.52
C LEU A 491 -8.68 4.87 8.48
N ILE A 492 -8.00 3.97 7.78
CA ILE A 492 -8.57 3.19 6.68
C ILE A 492 -9.74 2.34 7.18
N GLY A 493 -10.90 2.50 6.53
CA GLY A 493 -12.15 1.79 6.87
C GLY A 493 -12.83 2.26 8.17
N ARG A 494 -12.26 3.24 8.87
CA ARG A 494 -12.79 3.77 10.15
C ARG A 494 -13.14 5.25 10.09
N LEU A 495 -12.50 5.99 9.18
CA LEU A 495 -12.74 7.41 8.96
C LEU A 495 -14.12 7.64 8.36
N LYS A 496 -14.83 8.62 8.94
CA LYS A 496 -16.08 9.17 8.43
C LYS A 496 -15.86 10.61 8.06
N MET A 497 -16.62 11.08 7.07
CA MET A 497 -16.57 12.45 6.59
C MET A 497 -17.98 13.02 6.47
N GLU A 498 -18.16 14.23 6.95
CA GLU A 498 -19.35 15.04 6.74
C GLU A 498 -18.96 16.32 6.00
N VAL A 499 -19.62 16.60 4.88
CA VAL A 499 -19.45 17.85 4.13
C VAL A 499 -20.40 18.88 4.72
N LEU A 500 -19.84 19.97 5.23
CA LEU A 500 -20.56 21.05 5.92
C LEU A 500 -20.91 22.21 4.99
N ASP A 501 -20.04 22.49 4.02
CA ASP A 501 -20.20 23.56 3.04
C ASP A 501 -19.47 23.19 1.74
N LEU A 502 -20.04 23.60 0.61
CA LEU A 502 -19.52 23.32 -0.72
C LEU A 502 -19.79 24.52 -1.63
N GLU A 503 -18.73 25.18 -2.08
CA GLU A 503 -18.78 26.26 -3.05
C GLU A 503 -18.29 25.73 -4.41
N LEU A 504 -19.13 25.85 -5.43
CA LEU A 504 -18.82 25.42 -6.79
C LEU A 504 -18.58 26.64 -7.70
N ALA A 505 -17.91 26.43 -8.81
CA ALA A 505 -17.69 27.43 -9.83
C ALA A 505 -19.04 27.96 -10.38
N PRO A 506 -19.08 29.23 -10.82
CA PRO A 506 -20.27 29.76 -11.48
C PRO A 506 -20.61 28.94 -12.74
N ASN A 507 -21.90 28.61 -12.92
CA ASN A 507 -22.43 27.84 -14.05
C ASN A 507 -22.06 26.34 -14.08
N THR A 508 -21.66 25.75 -12.94
CA THR A 508 -21.63 24.28 -12.83
C THR A 508 -23.06 23.72 -12.92
N ASP A 509 -23.31 22.88 -13.93
CA ASP A 509 -24.60 22.19 -14.09
C ASP A 509 -24.78 21.18 -12.95
N GLN A 510 -25.67 21.49 -12.00
CA GLN A 510 -25.95 20.60 -10.87
C GLN A 510 -27.09 19.65 -11.20
N VAL A 511 -26.87 18.35 -11.00
CA VAL A 511 -27.98 17.41 -10.84
C VAL A 511 -28.57 17.59 -9.43
N VAL A 512 -29.59 18.45 -9.32
CA VAL A 512 -30.33 18.61 -8.06
C VAL A 512 -31.02 17.29 -7.72
N VAL A 513 -30.63 16.68 -6.61
CA VAL A 513 -31.26 15.45 -6.12
C VAL A 513 -32.67 15.80 -5.63
N GLY A 514 -33.67 15.64 -6.49
CA GLY A 514 -35.04 15.41 -6.04
C GLY A 514 -35.06 14.18 -5.15
N LYS A 515 -35.94 14.12 -4.13
CA LYS A 515 -36.07 12.99 -3.20
C LYS A 515 -36.10 11.66 -3.95
N THR A 516 -34.95 11.03 -4.12
CA THR A 516 -34.86 9.66 -4.59
C THR A 516 -35.10 8.81 -3.36
N GLU A 517 -36.13 7.95 -3.41
CA GLU A 517 -36.30 6.91 -2.40
C GLU A 517 -34.96 6.19 -2.18
N PRO A 518 -34.62 5.83 -0.93
CA PRO A 518 -33.35 5.20 -0.63
C PRO A 518 -33.18 4.02 -1.60
N ARG A 519 -32.08 4.04 -2.39
CA ARG A 519 -31.64 2.84 -3.10
C ARG A 519 -31.64 1.74 -2.06
N THR A 520 -32.48 0.75 -2.28
CA THR A 520 -32.63 -0.45 -1.45
C THR A 520 -31.27 -0.79 -0.89
N GLU A 521 -31.12 -0.65 0.43
CA GLU A 521 -30.06 -1.32 1.16
C GLU A 521 -30.03 -2.74 0.60
N PHE A 522 -28.91 -3.16 0.04
CA PHE A 522 -28.66 -4.58 -0.13
C PHE A 522 -28.49 -5.13 1.27
N GLY A 523 -29.62 -5.34 1.96
CA GLY A 523 -29.70 -6.13 3.16
C GLY A 523 -29.05 -7.47 2.86
N ALA A 524 -28.30 -7.98 3.83
CA ALA A 524 -27.67 -9.28 3.77
C ALA A 524 -28.62 -10.27 3.10
N LEU A 525 -28.21 -10.80 1.93
CA LEU A 525 -28.91 -11.89 1.29
C LEU A 525 -29.01 -13.02 2.31
N ALA A 526 -30.19 -13.17 2.92
CA ALA A 526 -30.49 -14.28 3.79
C ALA A 526 -30.46 -15.54 2.93
N ILE A 527 -29.31 -16.24 2.94
CA ILE A 527 -29.19 -17.56 2.36
C ILE A 527 -30.12 -18.46 3.18
N PRO A 528 -31.17 -19.06 2.59
CA PRO A 528 -32.02 -19.99 3.31
C PRO A 528 -31.18 -21.21 3.66
N MET A 529 -30.91 -21.44 4.95
CA MET A 529 -30.38 -22.73 5.40
C MET A 529 -31.45 -23.81 5.14
N PRO A 530 -31.12 -24.90 4.44
CA PRO A 530 -32.09 -25.98 4.22
C PRO A 530 -32.44 -26.61 5.57
N ARG A 531 -33.70 -26.45 5.98
CA ARG A 531 -34.27 -27.21 7.10
C ARG A 531 -34.41 -28.66 6.65
N ARG A 532 -33.88 -29.59 7.44
CA ARG A 532 -34.24 -31.01 7.31
C ARG A 532 -35.74 -31.13 7.58
N GLU A 533 -36.52 -31.40 6.54
CA GLU A 533 -37.91 -31.81 6.71
C GLU A 533 -37.92 -33.19 7.37
N SER A 534 -38.48 -33.22 8.58
CA SER A 534 -38.89 -34.43 9.26
C SER A 534 -39.98 -35.11 8.44
N CYS A 535 -39.68 -36.30 7.90
CA CYS A 535 -40.68 -37.21 7.36
C CYS A 535 -41.76 -37.51 8.40
N CYS A 536 -42.95 -36.94 8.21
CA CYS A 536 -44.19 -37.45 8.79
C CYS A 536 -45.32 -37.29 7.78
N ALA A 537 -45.68 -38.44 7.22
CA ALA A 537 -47.02 -38.84 6.83
C ALA A 537 -47.76 -38.01 5.77
N CYS A 538 -48.00 -38.63 4.61
CA CYS A 538 -49.31 -39.21 4.27
C CYS A 538 -49.41 -39.35 2.75
N LEU A 539 -49.80 -40.54 2.26
CA LEU A 539 -50.66 -40.63 1.10
C LEU A 539 -51.46 -41.92 1.20
N SER A 540 -52.63 -41.77 1.80
CA SER A 540 -53.77 -42.63 1.59
C SER A 540 -54.32 -42.35 0.19
N GLU A 541 -54.24 -43.31 -0.73
CA GLU A 541 -55.12 -43.34 -1.89
C GLU A 541 -55.95 -44.62 -1.87
N ARG A 542 -57.27 -44.42 -1.73
CA ARG A 542 -58.30 -45.43 -1.96
C ARG A 542 -58.68 -45.43 -3.44
N ARG A 543 -58.84 -46.62 -4.02
CA ARG A 543 -60.02 -47.17 -4.74
C ARG A 543 -59.57 -48.14 -5.87
N PRO A 544 -60.46 -49.02 -6.39
CA PRO A 544 -61.40 -49.91 -5.71
C PRO A 544 -61.34 -51.37 -6.27
N ALA A 545 -62.10 -52.25 -5.60
CA ALA A 545 -62.50 -53.64 -5.89
C ALA A 545 -62.22 -54.28 -7.28
N VAL A 546 -61.89 -55.59 -7.28
CA VAL A 546 -62.78 -56.70 -7.71
C VAL A 546 -62.17 -58.08 -7.39
N ARG A 547 -63.06 -58.97 -6.94
CA ARG A 547 -63.04 -60.42 -6.69
C ARG A 547 -62.09 -61.28 -7.56
N ARG A 548 -61.36 -62.21 -6.92
CA ARG A 548 -61.73 -63.63 -6.75
C ARG A 548 -60.85 -64.29 -5.70
#